data_AF-A0A3P7J0I1-F1
#
_entry.id   AF-A0A3P7J0I1-F1
#
_cell.length_a   1.000
_cell.length_b   1.000
_cell.length_c   1.000
_cell.angle_alpha   90.00
_cell.angle_beta   90.00
_cell.angle_gamma   90.00
#
_symmetry.space_group_name_H-M   'P 1'
#
loop_
_entity.id
_entity.type
_entity.pdbx_description
1 polymer ?
#
loop_
_entity_poly.entity_id
_entity_poly.type
_entity_poly.pdbx_seq_one_letter_code
_entity_poly.pdbx_strand_id
1 'polypeptide(L)'
;MEAAGAILIAITNVPEACFWVEASNGIYGQTKNPYDSRRGTGGSSGGEGALIGAAATEICVIYLKALRFQIGIGSDIGGSIRIPSFMNGIFGLKPTPGVVPLDGHVPMPKDFQEQMLCIGPMCRYVEDIPLMMEVWGFEATKSPHDFSS
;
A
#
# COMPACT_ATOMS: atom_id res chain seq x y z
N MET A 1 3.82 -13.02 2.68
CA MET A 1 2.39 -12.86 3.01
C MET A 1 1.67 -14.20 3.09
N GLU A 2 1.60 -14.99 2.02
CA GLU A 2 0.94 -16.31 2.05
C GLU A 2 1.54 -17.25 3.13
N ALA A 3 2.87 -17.31 3.22
CA ALA A 3 3.57 -18.07 4.27
C ALA A 3 3.26 -17.59 5.71
N ALA A 4 2.79 -16.35 5.88
CA ALA A 4 2.37 -15.79 7.15
C ALA A 4 0.85 -15.97 7.41
N GLY A 5 0.15 -16.72 6.55
CA GLY A 5 -1.28 -17.01 6.67
C GLY A 5 -2.21 -15.94 6.11
N ALA A 6 -1.71 -14.96 5.36
CA ALA A 6 -2.55 -13.95 4.71
C ALA A 6 -3.29 -14.52 3.48
N ILE A 7 -4.56 -14.16 3.35
CA ILE A 7 -5.43 -14.56 2.23
C ILE A 7 -5.61 -13.35 1.30
N LEU A 8 -5.35 -13.53 0.01
CA LEU A 8 -5.59 -12.49 -0.99
C LEU A 8 -7.09 -12.38 -1.29
N ILE A 9 -7.66 -11.20 -1.01
CA ILE A 9 -9.11 -10.96 -1.14
C ILE A 9 -9.49 -10.21 -2.41
N ALA A 10 -8.61 -9.33 -2.90
CA ALA A 10 -8.89 -8.47 -4.04
C ALA A 10 -7.58 -7.94 -4.65
N ILE A 11 -7.67 -7.50 -5.90
CA ILE A 11 -6.67 -6.65 -6.56
C ILE A 11 -7.35 -5.31 -6.78
N THR A 12 -6.73 -4.23 -6.29
CA THR A 12 -7.36 -2.91 -6.26
C THR A 12 -6.99 -2.04 -7.46
N ASN A 13 -7.85 -1.06 -7.73
CA ASN A 13 -7.74 -0.19 -8.89
C ASN A 13 -6.57 0.79 -8.77
N VAL A 14 -5.82 0.98 -9.86
CA VAL A 14 -4.67 1.87 -9.97
C VAL A 14 -4.74 2.65 -11.29
N PRO A 15 -4.12 3.84 -11.42
CA PRO A 15 -4.02 4.49 -12.71
C PRO A 15 -3.13 3.72 -13.68
N GLU A 16 -3.25 4.02 -14.97
CA GLU A 16 -2.45 3.39 -16.02
C GLU A 16 -0.95 3.50 -15.70
N ALA A 17 -0.28 2.34 -15.69
CA ALA A 17 1.12 2.18 -15.34
C ALA A 17 1.54 2.79 -13.98
N CYS A 18 0.59 3.02 -13.05
CA CYS A 18 0.83 3.72 -11.78
C CYS A 18 1.37 5.16 -11.95
N PHE A 19 1.19 5.77 -13.13
CA PHE A 19 1.76 7.08 -13.49
C PHE A 19 0.80 8.26 -13.27
N TRP A 20 0.00 8.20 -12.21
CA TRP A 20 -0.89 9.32 -11.86
C TRP A 20 -1.21 9.37 -10.37
N VAL A 21 -1.59 10.55 -9.88
CA VAL A 21 -1.92 10.82 -8.47
C VAL A 21 -3.39 10.56 -8.14
N GLU A 22 -4.15 9.93 -9.04
CA GLU A 22 -5.54 9.56 -8.85
C GLU A 22 -5.78 8.17 -9.43
N ALA A 23 -6.47 7.28 -8.70
CA ALA A 23 -6.79 5.94 -9.15
C ALA A 23 -7.92 5.92 -10.19
N SER A 24 -7.57 6.27 -11.43
CA SER A 24 -8.46 6.31 -12.60
C SER A 24 -7.78 5.70 -13.82
N ASN A 25 -8.48 4.82 -14.54
CA ASN A 25 -8.04 4.27 -15.83
C ASN A 25 -9.23 4.03 -16.77
N GLY A 26 -8.95 3.78 -18.06
CA GLY A 26 -9.99 3.55 -19.06
C GLY A 26 -10.75 2.22 -18.94
N ILE A 27 -10.32 1.29 -18.09
CA ILE A 27 -10.90 -0.06 -17.96
C ILE A 27 -11.97 -0.10 -16.86
N TYR A 28 -11.61 0.37 -15.66
CA TYR A 28 -12.45 0.35 -14.46
C TYR A 28 -13.01 1.73 -14.10
N GLY A 29 -12.54 2.79 -14.76
CA GLY A 29 -12.90 4.17 -14.44
C GLY A 29 -12.21 4.69 -13.17
N GLN A 30 -12.76 5.75 -12.60
CA GLN A 30 -12.24 6.41 -11.41
C GLN A 30 -12.77 5.78 -10.12
N THR A 31 -11.85 5.44 -9.22
CA THR A 31 -12.15 5.02 -7.85
C THR A 31 -12.76 6.18 -7.08
N LYS A 32 -13.84 5.92 -6.31
CA LYS A 32 -14.52 6.96 -5.54
C LYS A 32 -14.16 6.89 -4.07
N ASN A 33 -14.04 8.06 -3.44
CA ASN A 33 -13.73 8.16 -2.02
C ASN A 33 -14.88 7.64 -1.15
N PRO A 34 -14.59 6.75 -0.17
CA PRO A 34 -15.63 6.14 0.65
C PRO A 34 -16.34 7.13 1.58
N TYR A 35 -15.71 8.26 1.91
CA TYR A 35 -16.31 9.31 2.75
C TYR A 35 -17.18 10.29 1.95
N ASP A 36 -16.83 10.53 0.68
CA ASP A 36 -17.59 11.41 -0.22
C ASP A 36 -17.33 11.01 -1.68
N SER A 37 -18.34 10.40 -2.31
CA SER A 37 -18.23 9.85 -3.68
C SER A 37 -18.01 10.89 -4.78
N ARG A 38 -18.05 12.18 -4.43
CA ARG A 38 -17.71 13.32 -5.31
C ARG A 38 -16.21 13.68 -5.27
N ARG A 39 -15.43 13.06 -4.37
CA ARG A 39 -14.00 13.29 -4.20
C ARG A 39 -13.18 12.13 -4.74
N GLY A 40 -11.96 12.46 -5.15
CA GLY A 40 -10.95 11.47 -5.53
C GLY A 40 -10.39 10.69 -4.34
N THR A 41 -9.76 9.57 -4.64
CA THR A 41 -9.11 8.70 -3.64
C THR A 41 -7.61 8.89 -3.56
N GLY A 42 -7.05 9.72 -4.44
CA GLY A 42 -5.60 9.81 -4.60
C GLY A 42 -5.05 8.59 -5.35
N GLY A 43 -3.73 8.52 -5.48
CA GLY A 43 -3.10 7.50 -6.29
C GLY A 43 -1.58 7.52 -6.17
N SER A 44 -0.89 6.50 -6.70
CA SER A 44 -1.46 5.43 -7.54
C SER A 44 -2.26 4.36 -6.77
N SER A 45 -1.97 4.09 -5.49
CA SER A 45 -2.65 3.07 -4.68
C SER A 45 -4.02 3.53 -4.11
N GLY A 46 -4.79 4.27 -4.90
CA GLY A 46 -6.07 4.85 -4.49
C GLY A 46 -7.20 3.83 -4.32
N GLY A 47 -7.20 2.75 -5.10
CA GLY A 47 -8.12 1.64 -4.90
C GLY A 47 -7.93 0.97 -3.54
N GLU A 48 -6.68 0.74 -3.15
CA GLU A 48 -6.32 0.17 -1.86
C GLU A 48 -6.72 1.10 -0.70
N GLY A 49 -6.38 2.39 -0.84
CA GLY A 49 -6.75 3.40 0.15
C GLY A 49 -8.26 3.49 0.37
N ALA A 50 -9.03 3.43 -0.72
CA ALA A 50 -10.49 3.46 -0.67
C ALA A 50 -11.07 2.18 -0.04
N LEU A 51 -10.52 1.00 -0.37
CA LEU A 51 -10.99 -0.27 0.15
C LEU A 51 -10.82 -0.37 1.68
N ILE A 52 -9.63 0.01 2.17
CA ILE A 52 -9.34 0.08 3.62
C ILE A 52 -10.17 1.19 4.27
N GLY A 53 -10.26 2.36 3.63
CA GLY A 53 -11.03 3.50 4.14
C GLY A 53 -12.52 3.20 4.28
N ALA A 54 -13.08 2.38 3.38
CA ALA A 54 -14.46 1.93 3.41
C ALA A 54 -14.74 0.85 4.46
N ALA A 55 -13.71 0.33 5.14
CA ALA A 55 -13.80 -0.86 5.99
C ALA A 55 -14.42 -2.07 5.25
N ALA A 56 -14.33 -2.10 3.91
CA ALA A 56 -14.96 -3.14 3.09
C ALA A 56 -14.32 -4.52 3.30
N THR A 57 -13.12 -4.55 3.87
CA THR A 57 -12.41 -5.76 4.29
C THR A 57 -12.94 -6.33 5.63
N GLU A 58 -13.73 -5.58 6.40
CA GLU A 58 -14.33 -6.06 7.68
C GLU A 58 -15.36 -7.18 7.48
N ILE A 59 -16.00 -7.24 6.32
CA ILE A 59 -17.01 -8.28 6.01
C ILE A 59 -16.37 -9.69 5.91
N CYS A 60 -15.07 -9.79 5.66
CA CYS A 60 -14.35 -11.08 5.63
C CYS A 60 -13.78 -11.51 7.00
N VAL A 61 -13.79 -10.65 8.02
CA VAL A 61 -13.22 -10.93 9.36
C VAL A 61 -14.19 -11.73 10.25
N ILE A 62 -15.37 -12.10 9.75
CA ILE A 62 -16.37 -12.85 10.53
C ILE A 62 -15.86 -14.24 10.98
N TYR A 63 -14.87 -14.83 10.28
CA TYR A 63 -14.29 -16.12 10.66
C TYR A 63 -12.98 -16.06 11.48
N LEU A 64 -12.29 -14.92 11.55
CA LEU A 64 -11.04 -14.75 12.31
C LEU A 64 -11.19 -13.62 13.31
N LYS A 65 -12.06 -13.82 14.30
CA LYS A 65 -12.40 -12.91 15.40
C LYS A 65 -11.21 -12.41 16.26
N ALA A 66 -9.98 -12.85 15.97
CA ALA A 66 -8.77 -12.53 16.71
C ALA A 66 -7.84 -11.51 16.02
N LEU A 67 -8.04 -11.21 14.73
CA LEU A 67 -7.16 -10.28 14.00
C LEU A 67 -8.00 -9.20 13.31
N ARG A 68 -7.95 -7.98 13.84
CA ARG A 68 -8.51 -6.73 13.25
C ARG A 68 -7.74 -6.27 11.98
N PHE A 69 -6.94 -7.16 11.41
CA PHE A 69 -5.79 -6.85 10.58
C PHE A 69 -6.24 -6.52 9.15
N GLN A 70 -6.43 -5.24 8.87
CA GLN A 70 -6.75 -4.74 7.52
C GLN A 70 -5.47 -4.23 6.88
N ILE A 71 -5.01 -4.96 5.89
CA ILE A 71 -3.76 -4.67 5.21
C ILE A 71 -3.99 -4.52 3.73
N GLY A 72 -3.46 -3.42 3.22
CA GLY A 72 -3.16 -3.24 1.81
C GLY A 72 -1.66 -3.11 1.57
N ILE A 73 -1.31 -3.36 0.31
CA ILE A 73 0.04 -3.21 -0.20
C ILE A 73 0.01 -2.11 -1.25
N GLY A 74 0.86 -1.11 -1.09
CA GLY A 74 1.03 -0.05 -2.07
C GLY A 74 2.47 0.08 -2.53
N SER A 75 2.67 0.87 -3.58
CA SER A 75 3.98 1.25 -4.09
C SER A 75 4.10 2.76 -4.11
N ASP A 76 5.24 3.34 -3.74
CA ASP A 76 5.43 4.79 -3.63
C ASP A 76 6.80 5.22 -4.19
N ILE A 77 6.75 6.05 -5.23
CA ILE A 77 7.87 6.87 -5.72
C ILE A 77 7.59 8.34 -5.38
N GLY A 78 6.45 8.85 -5.85
CA GLY A 78 6.07 10.26 -5.76
C GLY A 78 5.00 10.58 -4.71
N GLY A 79 4.67 9.64 -3.82
CA GLY A 79 3.60 9.79 -2.84
C GLY A 79 2.49 8.73 -2.95
N SER A 80 2.65 7.73 -3.80
CA SER A 80 1.56 6.80 -4.15
C SER A 80 1.02 5.92 -3.02
N ILE A 81 1.68 5.85 -1.86
CA ILE A 81 1.12 5.29 -0.61
C ILE A 81 0.56 6.43 0.24
N ARG A 82 1.33 7.51 0.41
CA ARG A 82 1.05 8.61 1.35
C ARG A 82 -0.15 9.46 0.94
N ILE A 83 -0.29 9.77 -0.36
CA ILE A 83 -1.39 10.54 -0.94
C ILE A 83 -2.73 9.82 -0.73
N PRO A 84 -2.92 8.57 -1.18
CA PRO A 84 -4.19 7.89 -0.94
C PRO A 84 -4.43 7.61 0.53
N SER A 85 -3.38 7.41 1.34
CA SER A 85 -3.55 7.27 2.79
C SER A 85 -4.16 8.52 3.42
N PHE A 86 -3.62 9.69 3.05
CA PHE A 86 -4.16 10.98 3.49
C PHE A 86 -5.60 11.21 3.01
N MET A 87 -5.87 10.96 1.73
CA MET A 87 -7.19 11.25 1.13
C MET A 87 -8.31 10.33 1.63
N ASN A 88 -7.97 9.10 2.04
CA ASN A 88 -8.93 8.12 2.58
C ASN A 88 -8.84 7.96 4.10
N GLY A 89 -8.11 8.83 4.81
CA GLY A 89 -8.04 8.81 6.28
C GLY A 89 -7.56 7.46 6.84
N ILE A 90 -6.53 6.88 6.25
CA ILE A 90 -5.87 5.65 6.70
C ILE A 90 -4.38 5.91 6.93
N PHE A 91 -3.68 4.92 7.49
CA PHE A 91 -2.24 4.97 7.66
C PHE A 91 -1.54 4.29 6.49
N GLY A 92 -0.42 4.84 6.06
CA GLY A 92 0.45 4.22 5.05
C GLY A 92 1.89 4.62 5.28
N LEU A 93 2.78 3.64 5.21
CA LEU A 93 4.22 3.84 5.38
C LEU A 93 4.91 3.66 4.04
N LYS A 94 5.67 4.69 3.61
CA LYS A 94 6.72 4.51 2.62
C LYS A 94 8.01 4.17 3.38
N PRO A 95 8.50 2.93 3.35
CA PRO A 95 9.72 2.57 4.07
C PRO A 95 10.96 3.22 3.43
N THR A 96 12.11 2.99 4.07
CA THR A 96 13.41 3.27 3.48
C THR A 96 13.57 2.42 2.20
N PRO A 97 14.07 3.00 1.09
CA PRO A 97 14.34 2.24 -0.13
C PRO A 97 15.21 1.00 0.16
N GLY A 98 14.91 -0.11 -0.51
CA GLY A 98 15.63 -1.38 -0.35
C GLY A 98 15.25 -2.22 0.88
N VAL A 99 14.39 -1.73 1.78
CA VAL A 99 13.91 -2.52 2.94
C VAL A 99 12.97 -3.64 2.52
N VAL A 100 12.04 -3.35 1.60
CA VAL A 100 11.11 -4.34 1.07
C VAL A 100 11.57 -4.68 -0.35
N PRO A 101 11.77 -5.97 -0.68
CA PRO A 101 12.15 -6.38 -2.03
C PRO A 101 11.11 -5.94 -3.07
N LEU A 102 11.58 -5.59 -4.26
CA LEU A 102 10.73 -5.13 -5.38
C LEU A 102 10.31 -6.29 -6.31
N ASP A 103 10.64 -7.53 -5.95
CA ASP A 103 10.35 -8.72 -6.74
C ASP A 103 8.87 -8.83 -7.09
N GLY A 104 8.58 -8.98 -8.38
CA GLY A 104 7.21 -9.09 -8.89
C GLY A 104 6.44 -7.77 -8.98
N HIS A 105 7.04 -6.61 -8.65
CA HIS A 105 6.40 -5.32 -8.88
C HIS A 105 6.31 -5.00 -10.38
N VAL A 106 5.16 -4.47 -10.79
CA VAL A 106 4.87 -4.06 -12.17
C VAL A 106 4.23 -2.66 -12.14
N PRO A 107 4.71 -1.71 -12.97
CA PRO A 107 5.82 -1.83 -13.92
C PRO A 107 7.18 -1.89 -13.20
N MET A 108 8.12 -2.68 -13.75
CA MET A 108 9.48 -2.73 -13.18
C MET A 108 10.11 -1.33 -13.23
N PRO A 109 10.70 -0.86 -12.11
CA PRO A 109 11.42 0.40 -12.09
C PRO A 109 12.62 0.36 -13.05
N LYS A 110 13.03 1.53 -13.56
CA LYS A 110 14.23 1.69 -14.37
C LYS A 110 15.05 2.88 -13.89
N ASP A 111 16.37 2.77 -14.02
CA ASP A 111 17.32 3.82 -13.70
C ASP A 111 17.12 4.34 -12.26
N PHE A 112 17.01 5.66 -12.10
CA PHE A 112 16.81 6.32 -10.81
C PHE A 112 15.51 5.91 -10.08
N GLN A 113 14.53 5.30 -10.76
CA GLN A 113 13.30 4.84 -10.12
C GLN A 113 13.55 3.68 -9.17
N GLU A 114 14.57 2.85 -9.40
CA GLU A 114 14.94 1.74 -8.50
C GLU A 114 15.35 2.23 -7.12
N GLN A 115 15.94 3.43 -7.05
CA GLN A 115 16.40 4.05 -5.81
C GLN A 115 15.27 4.75 -5.04
N MET A 116 14.12 4.97 -5.68
CA MET A 116 13.00 5.72 -5.11
C MET A 116 11.79 4.84 -4.82
N LEU A 117 11.54 3.83 -5.66
CA LEU A 117 10.40 2.95 -5.54
C LEU A 117 10.49 2.16 -4.25
N CYS A 118 9.46 2.30 -3.42
CA CYS A 118 9.31 1.53 -2.20
C CYS A 118 7.97 0.79 -2.24
N ILE A 119 7.95 -0.47 -1.84
CA ILE A 119 6.72 -1.18 -1.48
C ILE A 119 6.47 -0.97 0.00
N GLY A 120 5.23 -0.70 0.39
CA GLY A 120 4.93 -0.38 1.78
C GLY A 120 3.51 -0.74 2.21
N PRO A 121 3.29 -0.83 3.53
CA PRO A 121 2.02 -1.20 4.11
C PRO A 121 1.04 -0.02 4.09
N MET A 122 -0.25 -0.34 3.90
CA MET A 122 -1.38 0.55 4.10
C MET A 122 -2.38 -0.14 5.04
N CYS A 123 -2.87 0.55 6.05
CA CYS A 123 -3.73 -0.07 7.08
C CYS A 123 -4.63 0.94 7.79
N ARG A 124 -5.65 0.41 8.48
CA ARG A 124 -6.61 1.23 9.23
C ARG A 124 -6.05 1.70 10.59
N TYR A 125 -5.18 0.90 11.19
CA TYR A 125 -4.62 1.11 12.51
C TYR A 125 -3.09 1.13 12.40
N VAL A 126 -2.44 2.13 12.98
CA VAL A 126 -0.98 2.32 12.88
C VAL A 126 -0.22 1.16 13.51
N GLU A 127 -0.83 0.49 14.49
CA GLU A 127 -0.33 -0.67 15.21
C GLU A 127 -0.11 -1.89 14.30
N ASP A 128 -0.74 -1.92 13.13
CA ASP A 128 -0.61 -3.02 12.15
C ASP A 128 0.67 -2.90 11.31
N ILE A 129 1.26 -1.69 11.21
CA ILE A 129 2.44 -1.42 10.37
C ILE A 129 3.67 -2.23 10.80
N PRO A 130 4.07 -2.25 12.10
CA PRO A 130 5.26 -3.00 12.52
C PRO A 130 5.16 -4.50 12.20
N LEU A 131 3.99 -5.11 12.39
CA LEU A 131 3.78 -6.53 12.11
C LEU A 131 3.93 -6.84 10.62
N MET A 132 3.46 -5.96 9.74
CA MET A 132 3.69 -6.11 8.29
C MET A 132 5.16 -6.05 7.92
N MET A 133 5.88 -5.10 8.50
CA MET A 133 7.30 -4.93 8.23
C MET A 133 8.08 -6.16 8.71
N GLU A 134 7.76 -6.70 9.88
CA GLU A 134 8.34 -7.95 10.40
C GLU A 134 8.10 -9.13 9.46
N VAL A 135 6.87 -9.31 8.97
CA VAL A 135 6.51 -10.39 8.02
C VAL A 135 7.27 -10.28 6.69
N TRP A 136 7.60 -9.07 6.26
CA TRP A 136 8.41 -8.84 5.05
C TRP A 136 9.92 -8.96 5.28
N GLY A 137 10.35 -9.34 6.48
CA GLY A 137 11.75 -9.58 6.80
C GLY A 137 12.50 -8.33 7.26
N PHE A 138 11.80 -7.30 7.72
CA PHE A 138 12.44 -6.18 8.43
C PHE A 138 12.79 -6.61 9.87
N GLU A 139 14.02 -7.10 10.08
CA GLU A 139 14.66 -6.88 11.38
C GLU A 139 14.97 -5.39 11.46
N ALA A 140 14.58 -4.72 12.56
CA ALA A 140 14.77 -3.28 12.76
C ALA A 140 16.25 -2.85 12.90
N THR A 141 17.19 -3.57 12.29
CA THR A 141 18.63 -3.38 12.45
C THR A 141 19.39 -3.48 11.14
N LYS A 142 20.21 -2.45 10.91
CA LYS A 142 21.16 -2.19 9.80
C LYS A 142 20.54 -1.65 8.51
N SER A 143 20.44 -0.33 8.48
CA SER A 143 20.41 0.48 7.25
C SER A 143 21.43 -0.08 6.22
N PRO A 144 21.03 -0.34 4.97
CA PRO A 144 21.97 -0.63 3.89
C PRO A 144 22.83 0.58 3.49
N HIS A 145 22.53 1.77 4.05
CA HIS A 145 23.36 2.96 3.98
C HIS A 145 23.99 3.20 5.35
N ASP A 146 25.12 2.53 5.60
CA ASP A 146 26.08 2.99 6.59
C ASP A 146 26.84 4.15 5.95
N PHE A 147 26.61 5.37 6.41
CA PHE A 147 27.30 6.57 5.89
C PHE A 147 28.73 6.70 6.46
N SER A 148 29.30 5.62 7.01
CA SER A 148 30.72 5.56 7.35
C SER A 148 31.58 5.29 6.11
N SER A 149 31.84 6.32 5.31
CA SER A 149 33.02 6.41 4.44
C SER A 149 33.34 7.85 4.13
#